data_AF-A0A8X7R7U9-F1
#
_entry.id   AF-A0A8X7R7U9-F1
#
_cell.length_a   1.000
_cell.length_b   1.000
_cell.length_c   1.000
_cell.angle_alpha   90.00
_cell.angle_beta   90.00
_cell.angle_gamma   90.00
#
_symmetry.space_group_name_H-M   'P 1'
#
loop_
_entity.id
_entity.type
_entity.pdbx_description
1 polymer ?
#
loop_
_entity_poly.entity_id
_entity_poly.type
_entity_poly.pdbx_seq_one_letter_code
_entity_poly.pdbx_strand_id
1 'polypeptide(L)'
;MVSDISEHNYDLDESIGSSEENSYNIPPTIFFKNQTLSYFVAEPLRMLYNFSDLKNECLVAGNPRAHYIEGLLQYFQCRKSIKGLDHLRQSADGNYDNGTYIYGILMLCRGNFAEGQYYLDMLSWKTNQDRTTQCLTMLKQSLKAIRVSVKAKYVANTDTMEPLADCNTHAMDSACKDCYYFKKMKEFVDYIRNKKQ
;
A
#
# COMPACT_ATOMS: atom_id res chain seq x y z
N MET A 1 74.20 0.18 -22.58
CA MET A 1 74.16 0.23 -24.06
C MET A 1 73.06 -0.72 -24.49
N VAL A 2 71.84 -0.21 -24.72
CA VAL A 2 71.21 0.00 -26.06
C VAL A 2 71.07 -1.35 -26.77
N SER A 3 69.89 -1.89 -27.09
CA SER A 3 68.77 -1.35 -27.91
C SER A 3 67.52 -2.23 -27.75
N ASP A 4 66.33 -1.66 -27.55
CA ASP A 4 65.25 -1.47 -28.54
C ASP A 4 64.77 -2.70 -29.32
N ILE A 5 63.51 -3.10 -29.08
CA ILE A 5 62.62 -3.64 -30.11
C ILE A 5 61.23 -2.98 -29.93
N SER A 6 60.78 -2.40 -31.03
CA SER A 6 59.62 -1.54 -31.24
C SER A 6 58.29 -2.27 -31.40
N GLU A 7 57.23 -1.59 -30.96
CA GLU A 7 55.87 -1.43 -31.51
C GLU A 7 55.32 -2.45 -32.53
N HIS A 8 54.17 -3.03 -32.19
CA HIS A 8 53.11 -3.30 -33.14
C HIS A 8 51.74 -2.90 -32.56
N ASN A 9 51.22 -1.81 -33.15
CA ASN A 9 49.85 -1.33 -33.08
C ASN A 9 48.92 -2.28 -33.83
N TYR A 10 47.79 -2.67 -33.23
CA TYR A 10 46.59 -3.11 -33.96
C TYR A 10 45.35 -2.59 -33.23
N ASP A 11 44.83 -1.49 -33.77
CA ASP A 11 43.46 -0.99 -33.83
C ASP A 11 42.41 -1.64 -32.92
N LEU A 12 42.05 -0.92 -31.84
CA LEU A 12 40.75 -1.03 -31.19
C LEU A 12 39.74 -0.25 -32.02
N ASP A 13 38.89 -0.98 -32.72
CA ASP A 13 37.73 -0.49 -33.47
C ASP A 13 36.83 0.35 -32.55
N GLU A 14 36.90 1.68 -32.72
CA GLU A 14 35.93 2.65 -32.23
C GLU A 14 34.60 2.45 -32.99
N SER A 15 33.83 1.45 -32.58
CA SER A 15 32.39 1.48 -32.80
C SER A 15 31.74 2.02 -31.53
N ILE A 16 31.77 3.35 -31.38
CA ILE A 16 30.81 4.07 -30.55
C ILE A 16 29.45 3.95 -31.25
N GLY A 17 28.83 2.79 -31.09
CA GLY A 17 27.40 2.62 -31.26
C GLY A 17 26.74 3.38 -30.12
N SER A 18 26.58 4.69 -30.29
CA SER A 18 25.62 5.46 -29.51
C SER A 18 24.23 4.93 -29.87
N SER A 19 23.81 3.87 -29.19
CA SER A 19 22.40 3.58 -29.05
C SER A 19 21.86 4.69 -28.15
N GLU A 20 21.59 5.85 -28.74
CA GLU A 20 20.54 6.75 -28.28
C GLU A 20 19.26 5.93 -28.30
N GLU A 21 19.08 5.10 -27.26
CA GLU A 21 17.82 4.45 -26.99
C GLU A 21 16.83 5.58 -26.78
N ASN A 22 15.92 5.70 -27.74
CA ASN A 22 14.78 6.60 -27.74
C ASN A 22 14.08 6.58 -26.38
N SER A 23 14.52 7.44 -25.47
CA SER A 23 13.79 7.82 -24.28
C SER A 23 12.59 8.59 -24.78
N TYR A 24 11.47 7.90 -24.96
CA TYR A 24 10.17 8.55 -25.06
C TYR A 24 10.13 9.56 -23.92
N ASN A 25 10.07 10.86 -24.25
CA ASN A 25 9.87 11.93 -23.28
C ASN A 25 8.48 11.76 -22.67
N ILE A 26 8.34 10.80 -21.76
CA ILE A 26 7.11 10.55 -21.01
C ILE A 26 6.85 11.83 -20.21
N PRO A 27 5.68 12.48 -20.37
CA PRO A 27 5.33 13.64 -19.58
C PRO A 27 5.56 13.35 -18.08
N PRO A 28 6.17 14.27 -17.31
CA PRO A 28 6.44 14.04 -15.90
C PRO A 28 5.23 13.53 -15.10
N THR A 29 4.02 14.00 -15.47
CA THR A 29 2.76 13.54 -14.88
C THR A 29 2.51 12.04 -15.07
N ILE A 30 2.78 11.49 -16.26
CA ILE A 30 2.63 10.04 -16.54
C ILE A 30 3.71 9.25 -15.80
N PHE A 31 4.94 9.76 -15.77
CA PHE A 31 6.04 9.15 -15.03
C PHE A 31 5.70 9.01 -13.53
N PHE A 32 5.35 10.12 -12.88
CA PHE A 32 5.03 10.12 -11.45
C PHE A 32 3.76 9.34 -11.10
N LYS A 33 2.75 9.35 -11.98
CA LYS A 33 1.53 8.53 -11.81
C LYS A 33 1.83 7.04 -11.77
N ASN A 34 2.81 6.59 -12.55
CA ASN A 34 3.16 5.17 -12.71
C ASN A 34 4.34 4.71 -11.85
N GLN A 35 4.95 5.60 -11.07
CA GLN A 35 6.05 5.25 -10.18
C GLN A 35 5.63 4.17 -9.17
N THR A 36 6.44 3.11 -9.04
CA THR A 36 6.07 1.90 -8.27
C THR A 36 6.10 2.11 -6.75
N LEU A 37 6.99 2.96 -6.24
CA LEU A 37 7.12 3.31 -4.82
C LEU A 37 7.19 2.11 -3.84
N SER A 38 7.52 0.90 -4.30
CA SER A 38 7.40 -0.34 -3.51
C SER A 38 8.20 -0.30 -2.20
N TYR A 39 9.39 0.30 -2.24
CA TYR A 39 10.21 0.52 -1.05
C TYR A 39 9.48 1.39 0.00
N PHE A 40 8.82 2.46 -0.44
CA PHE A 40 8.10 3.38 0.44
C PHE A 40 6.76 2.83 0.91
N VAL A 41 6.14 1.92 0.15
CA VAL A 41 4.97 1.15 0.62
C VAL A 41 5.39 0.32 1.84
N ALA A 42 6.54 -0.36 1.80
CA ALA A 42 7.04 -1.16 2.91
C ALA A 42 7.56 -0.31 4.08
N GLU A 43 8.13 0.87 3.80
CA GLU A 43 8.74 1.76 4.79
C GLU A 43 8.21 3.22 4.68
N PRO A 44 6.92 3.49 4.97
CA PRO A 44 6.29 4.81 4.73
C PRO A 44 7.00 5.99 5.40
N LEU A 45 7.58 5.78 6.58
CA LEU A 45 8.30 6.84 7.30
C LEU A 45 9.50 7.38 6.51
N ARG A 46 10.14 6.57 5.67
CA ARG A 46 11.23 7.05 4.80
C ARG A 46 10.74 8.12 3.83
N MET A 47 9.52 7.97 3.31
CA MET A 47 8.92 8.94 2.41
C MET A 47 8.56 10.26 3.12
N LEU A 48 8.24 10.20 4.42
CA LEU A 48 7.94 11.39 5.22
C LEU A 48 9.16 12.31 5.40
N TYR A 49 10.35 11.74 5.62
CA TYR A 49 11.52 12.49 6.06
C TYR A 49 12.53 12.81 4.95
N ASN A 50 12.62 11.97 3.92
CA ASN A 50 13.75 12.02 2.98
C ASN A 50 13.35 12.30 1.52
N PHE A 51 12.05 12.24 1.20
CA PHE A 51 11.57 12.25 -0.19
C PHE A 51 10.29 13.07 -0.37
N SER A 52 10.22 14.26 0.24
CA SER A 52 9.04 15.14 0.17
C SER A 52 8.67 15.53 -1.25
N ASP A 53 9.66 15.84 -2.10
CA ASP A 53 9.42 16.36 -3.44
C ASP A 53 8.89 15.26 -4.35
N LEU A 54 9.55 14.10 -4.38
CA LEU A 54 9.06 12.90 -5.06
C LEU A 54 7.63 12.55 -4.61
N LYS A 55 7.35 12.63 -3.30
CA LYS A 55 6.02 12.35 -2.78
C LYS A 55 4.99 13.34 -3.33
N ASN A 56 5.29 14.64 -3.28
CA ASN A 56 4.37 15.68 -3.73
C ASN A 56 4.08 15.55 -5.24
N GLU A 57 5.09 15.30 -6.07
CA GLU A 57 4.92 15.05 -7.50
C GLU A 57 4.03 13.83 -7.76
N CYS A 58 4.28 12.72 -7.06
CA CYS A 58 3.44 11.52 -7.17
C CYS A 58 1.99 11.78 -6.72
N LEU A 59 1.77 12.56 -5.66
CA LEU A 59 0.42 12.91 -5.18
C LEU A 59 -0.32 13.80 -6.20
N VAL A 60 0.34 14.82 -6.74
CA VAL A 60 -0.26 15.70 -7.77
C VAL A 60 -0.60 14.90 -9.04
N ALA A 61 0.24 13.93 -9.40
CA ALA A 61 0.00 13.04 -10.52
C ALA A 61 -1.10 11.98 -10.27
N GLY A 62 -1.66 11.90 -9.05
CA GLY A 62 -2.69 10.94 -8.68
C GLY A 62 -2.18 9.50 -8.56
N ASN A 63 -0.92 9.32 -8.15
CA ASN A 63 -0.34 7.99 -7.96
C ASN A 63 -1.02 7.25 -6.78
N PRO A 64 -1.71 6.12 -7.03
CA PRO A 64 -2.47 5.43 -5.98
C PRO A 64 -1.62 4.97 -4.80
N ARG A 65 -0.34 4.63 -5.02
CA ARG A 65 0.57 4.19 -3.96
C ARG A 65 1.08 5.35 -3.13
N ALA A 66 1.30 6.52 -3.73
CA ALA A 66 1.63 7.74 -2.97
C ALA A 66 0.47 8.13 -2.05
N HIS A 67 -0.77 8.05 -2.55
CA HIS A 67 -1.97 8.24 -1.75
C HIS A 67 -2.10 7.21 -0.61
N TYR A 68 -1.77 5.94 -0.83
CA TYR A 68 -1.71 4.95 0.26
C TYR A 68 -0.71 5.35 1.34
N ILE A 69 0.52 5.69 0.95
CA ILE A 69 1.61 6.04 1.86
C ILE A 69 1.25 7.28 2.69
N GLU A 70 0.85 8.37 2.03
CA GLU A 70 0.43 9.61 2.70
C GLU A 70 -0.80 9.37 3.58
N GLY A 71 -1.75 8.54 3.14
CA GLY A 71 -2.92 8.15 3.90
C GLY A 71 -2.56 7.48 5.22
N LEU A 72 -1.66 6.48 5.21
CA LEU A 72 -1.18 5.83 6.43
C LEU A 72 -0.46 6.81 7.37
N LEU A 73 0.43 7.65 6.82
CA LEU A 73 1.17 8.64 7.61
C LEU A 73 0.22 9.65 8.25
N GLN A 74 -0.69 10.24 7.48
CA GLN A 74 -1.63 11.23 8.00
C GLN A 74 -2.59 10.60 9.02
N TYR A 75 -3.12 9.41 8.75
CA TYR A 75 -4.10 8.77 9.61
C TYR A 75 -3.50 8.28 10.94
N PHE A 76 -2.38 7.56 10.88
CA PHE A 76 -1.79 6.89 12.04
C PHE A 76 -0.70 7.73 12.71
N GLN A 77 0.30 8.18 11.95
CA GLN A 77 1.46 8.89 12.50
C GLN A 77 1.11 10.33 12.91
N CYS A 78 0.50 11.11 12.02
CA CYS A 78 0.18 12.52 12.25
C CYS A 78 -1.18 12.71 12.95
N ARG A 79 -1.98 11.64 13.10
CA ARG A 79 -3.31 11.63 13.74
C ARG A 79 -4.33 12.58 13.08
N LYS A 80 -4.13 12.95 11.81
CA LYS A 80 -5.05 13.77 11.00
C LYS A 80 -6.03 12.87 10.27
N SER A 81 -7.00 12.33 11.02
CA SER A 81 -7.85 11.24 10.52
C SER A 81 -8.65 11.56 9.25
N ILE A 82 -9.20 12.78 9.11
CA ILE A 82 -9.96 13.17 7.91
C ILE A 82 -9.05 13.18 6.68
N LYS A 83 -7.90 13.86 6.76
CA LYS A 83 -6.92 13.92 5.68
C LYS A 83 -6.38 12.53 5.32
N GLY A 84 -6.08 11.71 6.32
CA GLY A 84 -5.61 10.34 6.10
C GLY A 84 -6.64 9.48 5.36
N LEU A 85 -7.91 9.57 5.74
CA LEU A 85 -8.98 8.85 5.05
C LEU A 85 -9.18 9.33 3.61
N ASP A 86 -9.07 10.63 3.36
CA ASP A 86 -9.21 11.18 2.02
C ASP A 86 -8.13 10.64 1.06
N HIS A 87 -6.87 10.62 1.49
CA HIS A 87 -5.81 9.98 0.70
C HIS A 87 -6.04 8.46 0.54
N LEU A 88 -6.46 7.75 1.58
CA LEU A 88 -6.74 6.31 1.47
C LEU A 88 -7.89 6.01 0.51
N ARG A 89 -8.92 6.86 0.46
CA ARG A 89 -9.99 6.77 -0.53
C ARG A 89 -9.45 6.96 -1.94
N GLN A 90 -8.66 8.02 -2.18
CA GLN A 90 -8.04 8.26 -3.49
C GLN A 90 -7.14 7.10 -3.93
N SER A 91 -6.45 6.45 -2.99
CA SER A 91 -5.69 5.23 -3.27
C SER A 91 -6.58 4.06 -3.73
N ALA A 92 -7.70 3.88 -3.04
CA ALA A 92 -8.67 2.84 -3.36
C ALA A 92 -9.36 3.08 -4.72
N ASP A 93 -9.79 4.32 -4.98
CA ASP A 93 -10.40 4.73 -6.25
C ASP A 93 -9.40 4.65 -7.41
N GLY A 94 -8.10 4.75 -7.11
CA GLY A 94 -6.99 4.47 -8.02
C GLY A 94 -6.70 2.98 -8.24
N ASN A 95 -7.58 2.07 -7.78
CA ASN A 95 -7.46 0.62 -7.89
C ASN A 95 -6.19 0.03 -7.26
N TYR A 96 -5.70 0.62 -6.16
CA TYR A 96 -4.60 0.01 -5.41
C TYR A 96 -5.10 -0.84 -4.25
N ASP A 97 -4.97 -2.16 -4.39
CA ASP A 97 -5.50 -3.16 -3.46
C ASP A 97 -5.21 -2.89 -1.98
N ASN A 98 -3.97 -2.50 -1.65
CA ASN A 98 -3.60 -2.20 -0.27
C ASN A 98 -4.35 -0.96 0.26
N GLY A 99 -4.57 0.05 -0.60
CA GLY A 99 -5.38 1.23 -0.32
C GLY A 99 -6.85 0.89 -0.14
N THR A 100 -7.41 0.12 -1.08
CA THR A 100 -8.78 -0.43 -1.02
C THR A 100 -9.02 -1.21 0.27
N TYR A 101 -8.11 -2.12 0.63
CA TYR A 101 -8.21 -2.93 1.82
C TYR A 101 -8.24 -2.07 3.09
N ILE A 102 -7.22 -1.23 3.32
CA ILE A 102 -7.16 -0.44 4.57
C ILE A 102 -8.29 0.59 4.65
N TYR A 103 -8.68 1.19 3.52
CA TYR A 103 -9.80 2.13 3.50
C TYR A 103 -11.10 1.42 3.92
N GLY A 104 -11.39 0.27 3.31
CA GLY A 104 -12.55 -0.56 3.66
C GLY A 104 -12.56 -0.96 5.14
N ILE A 105 -11.43 -1.46 5.66
CA ILE A 105 -11.29 -1.82 7.07
C ILE A 105 -11.52 -0.62 8.00
N LEU A 106 -10.96 0.55 7.69
CA LEU A 106 -11.15 1.74 8.51
C LEU A 106 -12.60 2.24 8.46
N MET A 107 -13.31 2.09 7.34
CA MET A 107 -14.74 2.42 7.27
C MET A 107 -15.56 1.51 8.18
N LEU A 108 -15.34 0.19 8.11
CA LEU A 108 -16.00 -0.76 9.01
C LEU A 108 -15.70 -0.45 10.48
N CYS A 109 -14.44 -0.27 10.85
CA CYS A 109 -14.05 0.05 12.23
C CYS A 109 -14.60 1.40 12.72
N ARG A 110 -15.07 2.27 11.82
CA ARG A 110 -15.69 3.56 12.16
C ARG A 110 -17.21 3.51 12.17
N GLY A 111 -17.83 2.38 11.83
CA GLY A 111 -19.29 2.21 11.78
C GLY A 111 -19.92 2.51 10.43
N ASN A 112 -19.10 2.87 9.41
CA ASN A 112 -19.57 3.05 8.04
C ASN A 112 -19.61 1.69 7.34
N PHE A 113 -20.51 0.80 7.79
CA PHE A 113 -20.49 -0.61 7.38
C PHE A 113 -20.70 -0.81 5.88
N ALA A 114 -21.72 -0.17 5.30
CA ALA A 114 -22.00 -0.29 3.87
C ALA A 114 -20.82 0.16 2.98
N GLU A 115 -20.18 1.28 3.34
CA GLU A 115 -19.01 1.79 2.60
C GLU A 115 -17.81 0.84 2.75
N GLY A 116 -17.54 0.35 3.96
CA GLY A 116 -16.43 -0.58 4.19
C GLY A 116 -16.62 -1.92 3.48
N GLN A 117 -17.84 -2.45 3.47
CA GLN A 117 -18.20 -3.67 2.74
C GLN A 117 -18.03 -3.49 1.24
N TYR A 118 -18.48 -2.35 0.68
CA TYR A 118 -18.32 -2.02 -0.73
C TYR A 118 -16.84 -2.08 -1.17
N TYR A 119 -15.94 -1.40 -0.45
CA TYR A 119 -14.53 -1.40 -0.81
C TYR A 119 -13.88 -2.78 -0.64
N LEU A 120 -14.26 -3.56 0.37
CA LEU A 120 -13.76 -4.93 0.50
C LEU A 120 -14.29 -5.86 -0.60
N ASP A 121 -15.54 -5.70 -1.04
CA ASP A 121 -16.12 -6.44 -2.16
C ASP A 121 -15.37 -6.16 -3.49
N MET A 122 -14.80 -4.96 -3.69
CA MET A 122 -13.94 -4.64 -4.86
C MET A 122 -12.67 -5.52 -4.95
N LEU A 123 -12.25 -6.14 -3.85
CA LEU A 123 -11.12 -7.07 -3.85
C LEU A 123 -11.50 -8.47 -4.36
N SER A 124 -12.77 -8.71 -4.71
CA SER A 124 -13.27 -10.01 -5.20
C SER A 124 -12.93 -11.17 -4.25
N TRP A 125 -13.02 -10.91 -2.95
CA TRP A 125 -12.57 -11.83 -1.90
C TRP A 125 -13.26 -13.21 -1.95
N LYS A 126 -14.48 -13.28 -2.49
CA LYS A 126 -15.21 -14.54 -2.68
C LYS A 126 -14.50 -15.53 -3.60
N THR A 127 -13.75 -15.01 -4.57
CA THR A 127 -13.04 -15.81 -5.58
C THR A 127 -11.53 -15.77 -5.41
N ASN A 128 -11.01 -14.83 -4.60
CA ASN A 128 -9.59 -14.66 -4.37
C ASN A 128 -9.31 -14.15 -2.94
N GLN A 129 -9.26 -15.08 -1.99
CA GLN A 129 -9.01 -14.75 -0.59
C GLN A 129 -7.55 -14.35 -0.35
N ASP A 130 -6.61 -14.95 -1.09
CA ASP A 130 -5.18 -14.66 -1.00
C ASP A 130 -4.87 -13.19 -1.22
N ARG A 131 -5.59 -12.53 -2.13
CA ARG A 131 -5.45 -11.08 -2.38
C ARG A 131 -5.60 -10.24 -1.11
N THR A 132 -6.58 -10.57 -0.27
CA THR A 132 -6.82 -9.83 0.99
C THR A 132 -5.80 -10.17 2.06
N THR A 133 -5.32 -11.41 2.09
CA THR A 133 -4.23 -11.88 2.96
C THR A 133 -2.91 -11.18 2.63
N GLN A 134 -2.61 -11.01 1.34
CA GLN A 134 -1.47 -10.22 0.86
C GLN A 134 -1.60 -8.76 1.27
N CYS A 135 -2.80 -8.17 1.16
CA CYS A 135 -3.04 -6.79 1.60
C CYS A 135 -2.77 -6.59 3.08
N LEU A 136 -3.29 -7.50 3.92
CA LEU A 136 -3.03 -7.47 5.35
C LEU A 136 -1.54 -7.61 5.67
N THR A 137 -0.83 -8.50 4.95
CA THR A 137 0.60 -8.71 5.12
C THR A 137 1.39 -7.44 4.81
N MET A 138 1.09 -6.80 3.67
CA MET A 138 1.72 -5.53 3.29
C MET A 138 1.38 -4.41 4.27
N LEU A 139 0.13 -4.30 4.72
CA LEU A 139 -0.27 -3.33 5.73
C LEU A 139 0.50 -3.51 7.04
N LYS A 140 0.64 -4.75 7.53
CA LYS A 140 1.42 -5.06 8.73
C LYS A 140 2.89 -4.65 8.58
N GLN A 141 3.45 -4.81 7.38
CA GLN A 141 4.80 -4.34 7.06
C GLN A 141 4.86 -2.81 7.04
N SER A 142 3.96 -2.12 6.32
CA SER A 142 3.89 -0.65 6.26
C SER A 142 3.75 -0.02 7.64
N LEU A 143 2.95 -0.63 8.52
CA LEU A 143 2.71 -0.15 9.87
C LEU A 143 3.81 -0.56 10.87
N LYS A 144 4.84 -1.32 10.47
CA LYS A 144 5.85 -1.88 11.38
C LYS A 144 6.55 -0.80 12.22
N ALA A 145 6.98 0.30 11.59
CA ALA A 145 7.64 1.42 12.29
C ALA A 145 6.70 2.57 12.68
N ILE A 146 5.44 2.55 12.22
CA ILE A 146 4.46 3.62 12.50
C ILE A 146 3.80 3.38 13.86
N ARG A 147 3.66 4.44 14.65
CA ARG A 147 2.90 4.36 15.90
C ARG A 147 1.41 4.29 15.59
N VAL A 148 0.78 3.19 16.00
CA VAL A 148 -0.65 2.95 15.83
C VAL A 148 -1.27 2.71 17.20
N SER A 149 -2.41 3.34 17.45
CA SER A 149 -3.19 3.13 18.67
C SER A 149 -4.57 2.62 18.30
N VAL A 150 -4.99 1.53 18.94
CA VAL A 150 -6.37 1.05 18.86
C VAL A 150 -7.31 2.10 19.44
N LYS A 151 -8.43 2.36 18.76
CA LYS A 151 -9.48 3.25 19.24
C LYS A 151 -10.62 2.40 19.79
N ALA A 152 -11.27 2.84 20.87
CA ALA A 152 -12.40 2.12 21.47
C ALA A 152 -13.49 1.78 20.42
N LYS A 153 -13.80 2.71 19.52
CA LYS A 153 -14.76 2.50 18.43
C LYS A 153 -14.38 1.36 17.47
N TYR A 154 -13.09 1.08 17.29
CA TYR A 154 -12.68 -0.04 16.43
C TYR A 154 -13.10 -1.36 17.06
N VAL A 155 -12.94 -1.48 18.38
CA VAL A 155 -13.35 -2.68 19.13
C VAL A 155 -14.87 -2.81 19.10
N ALA A 156 -15.59 -1.77 19.52
CA ALA A 156 -17.05 -1.80 19.59
C ALA A 156 -17.72 -2.11 18.24
N ASN A 157 -17.21 -1.54 17.14
CA ASN A 157 -17.77 -1.80 15.81
C ASN A 157 -17.37 -3.18 15.26
N THR A 158 -16.22 -3.74 15.66
CA THR A 158 -15.89 -5.14 15.35
C THR A 158 -16.84 -6.09 16.07
N ASP A 159 -17.10 -5.86 17.36
CA ASP A 159 -18.03 -6.68 18.14
C ASP A 159 -19.46 -6.59 17.59
N THR A 160 -19.87 -5.40 17.11
CA THR A 160 -21.17 -5.21 16.46
C THR A 160 -21.33 -6.03 15.17
N MET A 161 -20.22 -6.30 14.47
CA MET A 161 -20.23 -7.11 13.25
C MET A 161 -20.03 -8.61 13.53
N GLU A 162 -19.97 -9.04 14.79
CA GLU A 162 -19.82 -10.46 15.12
C GLU A 162 -21.00 -11.26 14.55
N PRO A 163 -20.75 -12.27 13.70
CA PRO A 163 -21.79 -13.06 13.08
C PRO A 163 -22.51 -13.92 14.13
N LEU A 164 -23.76 -14.27 13.84
CA LEU A 164 -24.51 -15.23 14.66
C LEU A 164 -23.78 -16.58 14.72
N ALA A 165 -23.93 -17.30 15.85
CA ALA A 165 -23.18 -18.51 16.19
C ALA A 165 -23.21 -19.63 15.13
N ASP A 166 -24.22 -19.64 14.26
CA ASP A 166 -24.44 -20.69 13.25
C ASP A 166 -23.63 -20.48 11.96
N CYS A 167 -22.95 -19.34 11.76
CA CYS A 167 -22.08 -19.17 10.60
C CYS A 167 -20.73 -19.86 10.87
N ASN A 168 -20.32 -20.76 9.98
CA ASN A 168 -19.07 -21.54 10.09
C ASN A 168 -17.85 -20.60 10.12
N THR A 169 -17.38 -20.23 11.32
CA THR A 169 -16.30 -19.27 11.53
C THR A 169 -14.91 -19.83 11.20
N HIS A 170 -14.80 -21.16 11.01
CA HIS A 170 -13.53 -21.88 10.91
C HIS A 170 -13.04 -22.15 9.47
N ALA A 171 -13.91 -22.23 8.47
CA ALA A 171 -13.52 -22.50 7.08
C ALA A 171 -13.86 -21.31 6.19
N MET A 172 -12.85 -20.63 5.64
CA MET A 172 -13.11 -19.48 4.76
C MET A 172 -13.71 -19.89 3.41
N ASP A 173 -13.56 -21.15 3.00
CA ASP A 173 -14.15 -21.71 1.78
C ASP A 173 -15.69 -21.76 1.83
N SER A 174 -16.28 -21.65 3.04
CA SER A 174 -17.72 -21.60 3.29
C SER A 174 -18.17 -20.38 4.11
N ALA A 175 -17.28 -19.39 4.32
CA ALA A 175 -17.61 -18.23 5.14
C ALA A 175 -18.70 -17.35 4.49
N CYS A 176 -19.77 -17.08 5.24
CA CYS A 176 -20.77 -16.08 4.86
C CYS A 176 -20.13 -14.67 4.78
N LYS A 177 -20.77 -13.75 4.05
CA LYS A 177 -20.28 -12.36 3.90
C LYS A 177 -19.96 -11.71 5.25
N ASP A 178 -20.83 -11.88 6.23
CA ASP A 178 -20.70 -11.27 7.55
C ASP A 178 -19.47 -11.82 8.31
N CYS A 179 -19.26 -13.14 8.27
CA CYS A 179 -18.04 -13.78 8.80
C CYS A 179 -16.77 -13.21 8.17
N TYR A 180 -16.76 -12.98 6.86
CA TYR A 180 -15.60 -12.43 6.16
C TYR A 180 -15.27 -11.04 6.69
N TYR A 181 -16.23 -10.11 6.72
CA TYR A 181 -15.99 -8.73 7.16
C TYR A 181 -15.54 -8.68 8.63
N PHE A 182 -16.25 -9.40 9.51
CA PHE A 182 -15.87 -9.53 10.91
C PHE A 182 -14.44 -10.03 11.07
N LYS A 183 -14.07 -11.12 10.38
CA LYS A 183 -12.72 -11.69 10.47
C LYS A 183 -11.66 -10.70 10.01
N LYS A 184 -11.90 -9.94 8.93
CA LYS A 184 -10.92 -8.95 8.47
C LYS A 184 -10.79 -7.76 9.42
N MET A 185 -11.89 -7.29 10.03
CA MET A 185 -11.82 -6.29 11.10
C MET A 185 -11.03 -6.82 12.30
N LYS A 186 -11.33 -8.04 12.75
CA LYS A 186 -10.68 -8.69 13.89
C LYS A 186 -9.18 -8.87 13.66
N GLU A 187 -8.77 -9.38 12.50
CA GLU A 187 -7.36 -9.52 12.10
C GLU A 187 -6.59 -8.18 12.19
N PHE A 188 -7.22 -7.08 11.75
CA PHE A 188 -6.62 -5.75 11.86
C PHE A 188 -6.58 -5.22 13.30
N VAL A 189 -7.70 -5.31 14.03
CA VAL A 189 -7.81 -4.82 15.42
C VAL A 189 -6.87 -5.59 16.36
N ASP A 190 -6.76 -6.90 16.21
CA ASP A 190 -5.85 -7.73 16.99
C ASP A 190 -4.39 -7.40 16.68
N TYR A 191 -4.05 -7.18 15.41
CA TYR A 191 -2.69 -6.76 15.03
C TYR A 191 -2.31 -5.44 15.71
N ILE A 192 -3.16 -4.40 15.62
CA ILE A 192 -2.83 -3.09 16.21
C ILE A 192 -2.85 -3.12 17.74
N ARG A 193 -3.66 -3.99 18.37
CA ARG A 193 -3.71 -4.17 19.83
C ARG A 193 -2.43 -4.83 20.35
N ASN A 194 -1.91 -5.82 19.62
CA ASN A 194 -0.73 -6.58 20.01
C ASN A 194 0.59 -5.92 19.57
N LYS A 195 0.52 -4.82 18.81
CA LYS A 195 1.68 -4.06 18.40
C LYS A 195 2.29 -3.34 19.62
N LYS A 196 3.48 -3.77 20.04
CA LYS A 196 4.29 -3.06 21.05
C LYS A 196 4.62 -1.66 20.53
N GLN A 197 4.34 -0.63 21.35
CA GLN A 197 4.54 0.79 21.01
C GLN A 197 6.00 1.22 21.19
#